data_AF-A0ABD2C682-F1
#
_entry.id   AF-A0ABD2C682-F1
#
_cell.length_a   1.000
_cell.length_b   1.000
_cell.length_c   1.000
_cell.angle_alpha   90.00
_cell.angle_beta   90.00
_cell.angle_gamma   90.00
#
_symmetry.space_group_name_H-M   'P 1'
#
loop_
_entity.id
_entity.type
_entity.pdbx_description
1 polymer ?
#
loop_
_entity_poly.entity_id
_entity_poly.type
_entity_poly.pdbx_seq_one_letter_code
_entity_poly.pdbx_strand_id
1 'polypeptide(L)'
;MDNQREDAQKNRDRRLRDLRSRSNATSPIEEFENLRQAMKLIKDLENHGPAGLIHLAALAYVTGAPIRIWNSQHELRRTVGEENDGIPIDVEFHIRDKDETGHWTFRGRGQPKDVHIDLNNCLFSVIAEQTGISASELRQRTIQQLKRNVRLLANYIKEILWLDKKNRIVLLTGGARYTGTTAADASKILDDSQNKLCHGGYLEGHPRGHASAPYAFGYLDSAESYSENNWKSAFMNRDDQDKAAHAALSSLEAQAAIEKLNQGSYSEQVHINLDTLPLSEEFNKGLEFVDSNPIRKKKIRQLVLVLRHHQDKHEDPEGPVFVQTFYPKLY
;
A
#
# COMPACT_ATOMS: atom_id res chain seq x y z
N MET A 1 -21.13 -40.80 16.99
CA MET A 1 -20.29 -39.71 16.45
C MET A 1 -20.63 -39.37 15.00
N ASP A 2 -21.26 -40.26 14.22
CA ASP A 2 -21.61 -39.98 12.80
C ASP A 2 -22.78 -39.00 12.59
N ASN A 3 -23.78 -38.98 13.47
CA ASN A 3 -24.91 -38.03 13.33
C ASN A 3 -24.51 -36.56 13.44
N GLN A 4 -23.50 -36.22 14.27
CA GLN A 4 -23.06 -34.84 14.43
C GLN A 4 -22.33 -34.31 13.18
N ARG A 5 -21.62 -35.19 12.45
CA ARG A 5 -20.96 -34.83 11.18
C ARG A 5 -21.97 -34.66 10.06
N GLU A 6 -22.99 -35.54 9.99
CA GLU A 6 -24.08 -35.37 9.02
C GLU A 6 -24.91 -34.11 9.26
N ASP A 7 -25.21 -33.78 10.52
CA ASP A 7 -26.00 -32.60 10.87
C ASP A 7 -25.21 -31.30 10.63
N ALA A 8 -23.90 -31.30 10.87
CA ALA A 8 -23.01 -30.20 10.51
C ALA A 8 -22.93 -29.99 8.99
N GLN A 9 -22.83 -31.09 8.22
CA GLN A 9 -22.80 -31.04 6.75
C GLN A 9 -24.15 -30.54 6.18
N LYS A 10 -25.28 -31.02 6.70
CA LYS A 10 -26.62 -30.61 6.28
C LYS A 10 -26.90 -29.13 6.61
N ASN A 11 -26.47 -28.65 7.78
CA ASN A 11 -26.58 -27.23 8.12
C ASN A 11 -25.68 -26.33 7.28
N ARG A 12 -24.47 -26.81 6.92
CA ARG A 12 -23.57 -26.13 5.99
C ARG A 12 -24.19 -26.01 4.60
N ASP A 13 -24.75 -27.10 4.07
CA ASP A 13 -25.42 -27.12 2.77
C ASP A 13 -26.69 -26.28 2.74
N ARG A 14 -27.42 -26.22 3.87
CA ARG A 14 -28.60 -25.36 4.02
C ARG A 14 -28.22 -23.88 4.06
N ARG A 15 -27.17 -23.50 4.81
CA ARG A 15 -26.63 -22.14 4.79
C ARG A 15 -26.06 -21.76 3.43
N LEU A 16 -25.34 -22.65 2.74
CA LEU A 16 -24.86 -22.42 1.37
C LEU A 16 -26.02 -22.24 0.39
N ARG A 17 -27.16 -22.91 0.59
CA ARG A 17 -28.40 -22.68 -0.16
C ARG A 17 -29.06 -21.35 0.18
N ASP A 18 -29.17 -21.01 1.47
CA ASP A 18 -29.73 -19.72 1.91
C ASP A 18 -28.90 -18.53 1.42
N LEU A 19 -27.58 -18.72 1.39
CA LEU A 19 -26.58 -17.82 0.82
C LEU A 19 -26.71 -17.69 -0.71
N ARG A 20 -27.02 -18.78 -1.42
CA ARG A 20 -27.34 -18.76 -2.87
C ARG A 20 -28.68 -18.09 -3.16
N SER A 21 -29.67 -18.19 -2.27
CA SER A 21 -30.97 -17.54 -2.45
C SER A 21 -30.97 -16.04 -2.12
N ARG A 22 -29.91 -15.52 -1.50
CA ARG A 22 -29.72 -14.08 -1.23
C ARG A 22 -28.99 -13.34 -2.36
N SER A 23 -28.66 -14.01 -3.47
CA SER A 23 -28.18 -13.31 -4.67
C SER A 23 -29.35 -12.52 -5.28
N ASN A 24 -29.50 -11.27 -4.84
CA ASN A 24 -30.16 -10.26 -5.65
C ASN A 24 -29.57 -10.34 -7.05
N ALA A 25 -30.41 -10.43 -8.07
CA ALA A 25 -29.99 -10.56 -9.46
C ALA A 25 -28.93 -9.50 -9.79
N THR A 26 -27.67 -9.92 -9.76
CA THR A 26 -26.49 -9.08 -9.96
C THR A 26 -26.38 -8.91 -11.46
N SER A 27 -26.26 -7.68 -11.96
CA SER A 27 -26.16 -7.51 -13.42
C SER A 27 -24.91 -8.24 -13.94
N PRO A 28 -24.91 -8.75 -15.18
CA PRO A 28 -23.71 -9.40 -15.75
C PRO A 28 -22.45 -8.53 -15.70
N ILE A 29 -22.62 -7.20 -15.76
CA ILE A 29 -21.54 -6.21 -15.64
C ILE A 29 -20.99 -6.20 -14.20
N GLU A 30 -21.87 -6.17 -13.22
CA GLU A 30 -21.51 -6.17 -11.80
C GLU A 30 -20.88 -7.51 -11.36
N GLU A 31 -21.35 -8.63 -11.91
CA GLU A 31 -20.73 -9.95 -11.68
C GLU A 31 -19.30 -9.99 -12.24
N PHE A 32 -19.09 -9.42 -13.44
CA PHE A 32 -17.77 -9.30 -14.05
C PHE A 32 -16.83 -8.39 -13.24
N GLU A 33 -17.31 -7.25 -12.76
CA GLU A 33 -16.55 -6.33 -11.89
C GLU A 33 -16.17 -7.00 -10.56
N ASN A 34 -17.11 -7.70 -9.93
CA ASN A 34 -16.87 -8.41 -8.68
C ASN A 34 -15.81 -9.51 -8.86
N LEU A 35 -15.87 -10.25 -9.98
CA LEU A 35 -14.87 -11.27 -10.31
C LEU A 35 -13.49 -10.65 -10.55
N ARG A 36 -13.43 -9.51 -11.24
CA ARG A 36 -12.19 -8.76 -11.46
C ARG A 36 -11.59 -8.29 -10.13
N GLN A 37 -12.39 -7.77 -9.21
CA GLN A 37 -11.94 -7.37 -7.87
C GLN A 37 -11.45 -8.56 -7.05
N ALA A 38 -12.15 -9.69 -7.08
CA ALA A 38 -11.73 -10.91 -6.40
C ALA A 38 -10.38 -11.43 -6.92
N MET A 39 -10.18 -11.45 -8.24
CA MET A 39 -8.89 -11.83 -8.84
C MET A 39 -7.76 -10.86 -8.47
N LYS A 40 -8.08 -9.57 -8.40
CA LYS A 40 -7.13 -8.52 -8.01
C LYS A 40 -6.61 -8.74 -6.59
N LEU A 41 -7.49 -8.97 -5.62
CA LEU A 41 -7.07 -9.30 -4.25
C LEU A 41 -6.15 -10.51 -4.15
N ILE A 42 -6.44 -11.55 -4.94
CA ILE A 42 -5.60 -12.75 -4.98
C ILE A 42 -4.21 -12.39 -5.52
N LYS A 43 -4.16 -11.60 -6.60
CA LYS A 43 -2.91 -11.14 -7.20
C LYS A 43 -2.11 -10.24 -6.26
N ASP A 44 -2.78 -9.35 -5.53
CA ASP A 44 -2.15 -8.50 -4.53
C ASP A 44 -1.47 -9.37 -3.46
N LEU A 45 -2.14 -10.43 -2.99
CA LEU A 45 -1.56 -11.36 -2.01
C LEU A 45 -0.38 -12.17 -2.58
N GLU A 46 -0.42 -12.53 -3.87
CA GLU A 46 0.70 -13.14 -4.61
C GLU A 46 1.91 -12.22 -4.70
N ASN A 47 1.66 -10.93 -4.90
CA ASN A 47 2.67 -9.87 -4.99
C ASN A 47 3.14 -9.35 -3.63
N HIS A 48 2.95 -10.12 -2.55
CA HIS A 48 3.36 -9.74 -1.20
C HIS A 48 2.61 -8.52 -0.63
N GLY A 49 1.37 -8.32 -1.07
CA GLY A 49 0.43 -7.38 -0.48
C GLY A 49 -0.01 -7.79 0.93
N PRO A 50 -0.63 -6.85 1.68
CA PRO A 50 -1.05 -7.06 3.06
C PRO A 50 -2.20 -8.06 3.19
N ALA A 51 -2.19 -8.80 4.30
CA ALA A 51 -3.25 -9.73 4.64
C ALA A 51 -4.29 -9.10 5.60
N GLY A 52 -5.57 -9.46 5.43
CA GLY A 52 -6.72 -8.80 6.07
C GLY A 52 -7.90 -9.78 6.24
N LEU A 53 -9.11 -9.27 6.51
CA LEU A 53 -10.28 -10.11 6.84
C LEU A 53 -10.62 -11.18 5.80
N ILE A 54 -10.49 -10.85 4.51
CA ILE A 54 -10.72 -11.79 3.39
C ILE A 54 -9.77 -12.98 3.49
N HIS A 55 -8.50 -12.69 3.79
CA HIS A 55 -7.43 -13.68 3.87
C HIS A 55 -7.58 -14.54 5.12
N LEU A 56 -8.10 -13.99 6.23
CA LEU A 56 -8.37 -14.72 7.47
C LEU A 56 -9.39 -15.85 7.30
N ALA A 57 -10.42 -15.67 6.48
CA ALA A 57 -11.38 -16.73 6.20
C ALA A 57 -10.73 -17.92 5.46
N ALA A 58 -9.91 -17.61 4.46
CA ALA A 58 -9.14 -18.64 3.75
C ALA A 58 -8.07 -19.27 4.64
N LEU A 59 -7.42 -18.49 5.51
CA LEU A 59 -6.45 -18.97 6.48
C LEU A 59 -7.06 -19.92 7.49
N ALA A 60 -8.23 -19.59 8.06
CA ALA A 60 -8.93 -20.46 9.00
C ALA A 60 -9.25 -21.82 8.36
N TYR A 61 -9.63 -21.82 7.08
CA TYR A 61 -9.81 -23.05 6.32
C TYR A 61 -8.48 -23.81 6.12
N VAL A 62 -7.39 -23.11 5.77
CA VAL A 62 -6.07 -23.72 5.52
C VAL A 62 -5.46 -24.31 6.79
N THR A 63 -5.65 -23.67 7.94
CA THR A 63 -5.15 -24.15 9.23
C THR A 63 -6.08 -25.17 9.87
N GLY A 64 -7.34 -25.26 9.43
CA GLY A 64 -8.37 -26.10 10.06
C GLY A 64 -8.72 -25.63 11.46
N ALA A 65 -8.47 -24.35 11.79
CA ALA A 65 -8.62 -23.82 13.14
C ALA A 65 -9.40 -22.49 13.12
N PRO A 66 -10.16 -22.18 14.19
CA PRO A 66 -10.78 -20.88 14.34
C PRO A 66 -9.69 -19.83 14.62
N ILE A 67 -9.77 -18.67 13.95
CA ILE A 67 -8.86 -17.55 14.17
C ILE A 67 -9.59 -16.47 14.96
N ARG A 68 -9.09 -16.17 16.16
CA ARG A 68 -9.61 -15.15 17.08
C ARG A 68 -8.82 -13.87 16.93
N ILE A 69 -9.52 -12.79 16.61
CA ILE A 69 -8.97 -11.47 16.38
C ILE A 69 -9.19 -10.60 17.62
N TRP A 70 -8.11 -10.15 18.22
CA TRP A 70 -8.10 -9.30 19.41
C TRP A 70 -7.70 -7.87 19.03
N ASN A 71 -8.20 -6.88 19.77
CA ASN A 71 -7.70 -5.50 19.66
C ASN A 71 -6.54 -5.25 20.64
N SER A 72 -5.93 -4.07 20.56
CA SER A 72 -4.87 -3.61 21.46
C SER A 72 -5.27 -3.52 22.94
N GLN A 73 -6.57 -3.59 23.27
CA GLN A 73 -7.08 -3.65 24.65
C GLN A 73 -7.30 -5.11 25.13
N HIS A 74 -6.85 -6.10 24.35
CA HIS A 74 -7.04 -7.53 24.60
C HIS A 74 -8.50 -7.99 24.67
N GLU A 75 -9.38 -7.28 23.98
CA GLU A 75 -10.79 -7.64 23.80
C GLU A 75 -10.96 -8.41 22.49
N LEU A 76 -11.72 -9.51 22.56
CA LEU A 76 -12.05 -10.30 21.39
C LEU A 76 -13.00 -9.49 20.50
N ARG A 77 -12.56 -9.17 19.29
CA ARG A 77 -13.37 -8.45 18.31
C ARG A 77 -14.19 -9.40 17.46
N ARG A 78 -13.57 -10.49 17.01
CA ARG A 78 -14.20 -11.43 16.09
C ARG A 78 -13.49 -12.76 16.08
N THR A 79 -14.25 -13.83 15.83
CA THR A 79 -13.69 -15.13 15.46
C THR A 79 -14.07 -15.43 14.01
N VAL A 80 -13.13 -16.00 13.26
CA VAL A 80 -13.31 -16.44 11.88
C VAL A 80 -13.10 -17.95 11.83
N GLY A 81 -14.02 -18.67 11.17
CA GLY A 81 -13.99 -20.14 11.13
C GLY A 81 -14.34 -20.78 12.48
N GLU A 82 -15.32 -20.23 13.21
CA GLU A 82 -15.81 -20.77 14.50
C GLU A 82 -16.25 -22.24 14.39
N GLU A 83 -16.63 -22.68 13.20
CA GLU A 83 -17.02 -24.05 12.90
C GLU A 83 -15.84 -25.03 12.81
N ASN A 84 -14.60 -24.53 12.76
CA ASN A 84 -13.42 -25.38 12.71
C ASN A 84 -13.11 -25.95 14.11
N ASP A 85 -12.68 -27.20 14.16
CA ASP A 85 -12.41 -27.96 15.39
C ASP A 85 -10.95 -27.90 15.85
N GLY A 86 -10.07 -27.26 15.07
CA GLY A 86 -8.68 -27.03 15.44
C GLY A 86 -8.49 -26.15 16.66
N ILE A 87 -7.26 -26.15 17.20
CA ILE A 87 -6.89 -25.29 18.34
C ILE A 87 -7.00 -23.82 17.91
N PRO A 88 -7.75 -22.98 18.64
CA PRO A 88 -7.92 -21.57 18.27
C PRO A 88 -6.59 -20.82 18.17
N ILE A 89 -6.43 -20.07 17.09
CA ILE A 89 -5.25 -19.24 16.82
C ILE A 89 -5.58 -17.80 17.22
N ASP A 90 -4.74 -17.20 18.05
CA ASP A 90 -4.93 -15.84 18.53
C ASP A 90 -4.05 -14.87 17.74
N VAL A 91 -4.69 -13.88 17.10
CA VAL A 91 -3.99 -12.77 16.45
C VAL A 91 -4.48 -11.46 17.03
N GLU A 92 -3.56 -10.53 17.27
CA GLU A 92 -3.89 -9.20 17.76
C GLU A 92 -3.61 -8.18 16.66
N PHE A 93 -4.56 -7.27 16.46
CA PHE A 93 -4.47 -6.22 15.47
C PHE A 93 -4.30 -4.88 16.17
N HIS A 94 -3.18 -4.22 15.89
CA HIS A 94 -2.90 -2.87 16.39
C HIS A 94 -3.06 -1.88 15.26
N ILE A 95 -3.95 -0.92 15.45
CA ILE A 95 -4.00 0.30 14.65
C ILE A 95 -2.96 1.24 15.25
N ARG A 96 -2.00 1.73 14.47
CA ARG A 96 -1.12 2.80 14.93
C ARG A 96 -1.90 4.11 14.91
N ASP A 97 -2.19 4.67 16.09
CA ASP A 97 -3.05 5.85 16.31
C ASP A 97 -2.70 7.12 15.50
N LYS A 98 -1.58 7.15 14.79
CA LYS A 98 -1.13 8.31 13.98
C LYS A 98 -1.26 8.14 12.48
N ASP A 99 -1.35 6.90 11.97
CA ASP A 99 -1.21 6.62 10.53
C ASP A 99 -2.17 5.54 10.02
N GLU A 100 -3.19 5.14 10.79
CA GLU A 100 -4.19 4.09 10.47
C GLU A 100 -3.62 2.74 9.94
N THR A 101 -2.29 2.57 9.93
CA THR A 101 -1.60 1.35 9.52
C THR A 101 -1.81 0.28 10.59
N GLY A 102 -2.39 -0.84 10.16
CA GLY A 102 -2.65 -2.01 10.97
C GLY A 102 -1.49 -3.00 10.96
N HIS A 103 -1.07 -3.50 12.13
CA HIS A 103 -0.07 -4.56 12.22
C HIS A 103 -0.58 -5.74 13.05
N TRP A 104 -0.27 -6.95 12.59
CA TRP A 104 -0.66 -8.21 13.22
C TRP A 104 0.45 -8.70 14.17
N THR A 105 0.10 -8.98 15.42
CA THR A 105 1.00 -9.43 16.49
C THR A 105 0.43 -10.65 17.21
N PHE A 106 1.23 -11.21 18.12
CA PHE A 106 0.71 -12.10 19.15
C PHE A 106 -0.10 -11.33 20.17
N ARG A 107 -1.21 -11.92 20.61
CA ARG A 107 -1.99 -11.44 21.74
C ARG A 107 -1.11 -11.25 22.98
N GLY A 108 -0.90 -10.00 23.39
CA GLY A 108 -0.18 -9.63 24.62
C GLY A 108 1.31 -10.01 24.67
N ARG A 109 1.93 -10.41 23.54
CA ARG A 109 3.35 -10.80 23.49
C ARG A 109 4.19 -10.04 22.44
N GLY A 110 3.58 -9.11 21.70
CA GLY A 110 4.30 -8.29 20.72
C GLY A 110 4.59 -9.02 19.41
N GLN A 111 5.65 -8.61 18.70
CA GLN A 111 5.97 -9.10 17.35
C GLN A 111 6.73 -10.44 17.34
N PRO A 112 6.59 -11.26 16.28
CA PRO A 112 7.48 -12.39 16.01
C PRO A 112 8.94 -11.95 15.90
N LYS A 113 9.86 -12.83 16.32
CA LYS A 113 11.31 -12.53 16.32
C LYS A 113 11.91 -12.41 14.91
N ASP A 114 11.31 -13.08 13.93
CA ASP A 114 11.80 -13.17 12.54
C ASP A 114 10.82 -12.58 11.52
N VAL A 115 10.21 -11.42 11.83
CA VAL A 115 9.43 -10.70 10.82
C VAL A 115 10.41 -10.14 9.79
N HIS A 116 10.49 -10.76 8.61
CA HIS A 116 11.07 -10.10 7.44
C HIS A 116 10.23 -8.84 7.15
N ILE A 117 10.76 -7.70 7.57
CA ILE A 117 10.08 -6.37 7.60
C ILE A 117 9.65 -5.96 6.18
N ASP A 118 10.22 -6.57 5.15
CA ASP A 118 10.15 -6.11 3.76
C ASP A 118 8.96 -6.68 2.95
N LEU A 119 8.11 -7.59 3.47
CA LEU A 119 7.16 -8.38 2.66
C LEU A 119 5.69 -8.46 3.13
N ASN A 120 5.19 -7.51 3.95
CA ASN A 120 3.82 -7.51 4.49
C ASN A 120 3.36 -8.89 5.03
N ASN A 121 4.27 -9.62 5.69
CA ASN A 121 4.08 -11.03 6.03
C ASN A 121 3.67 -11.26 7.50
N CYS A 122 3.32 -10.19 8.21
CA CYS A 122 3.13 -10.16 9.66
C CYS A 122 2.05 -11.15 10.11
N LEU A 123 0.89 -11.17 9.43
CA LEU A 123 -0.19 -12.10 9.76
C LEU A 123 0.25 -13.57 9.60
N PHE A 124 0.87 -13.90 8.47
CA PHE A 124 1.34 -15.26 8.21
C PHE A 124 2.42 -15.69 9.18
N SER A 125 3.28 -14.77 9.61
CA SER A 125 4.35 -15.04 10.58
C SER A 125 3.79 -15.34 11.98
N VAL A 126 2.81 -14.56 12.43
CA VAL A 126 2.11 -14.80 13.71
C VAL A 126 1.40 -16.15 13.73
N ILE A 127 0.74 -16.52 12.63
CA ILE A 127 0.05 -17.81 12.50
C ILE A 127 1.06 -18.95 12.38
N ALA A 128 2.16 -18.74 11.66
CA ALA A 128 3.20 -19.75 11.46
C ALA A 128 3.79 -20.22 12.79
N GLU A 129 4.11 -19.29 13.69
CA GLU A 129 4.68 -19.62 15.00
C GLU A 129 3.71 -20.39 15.89
N GLN A 130 2.40 -20.15 15.77
CA GLN A 130 1.37 -20.86 16.54
C GLN A 130 1.01 -22.23 15.98
N THR A 131 1.20 -22.44 14.68
CA THR A 131 0.75 -23.67 13.98
C THR A 131 1.90 -24.60 13.61
N GLY A 132 3.14 -24.11 13.59
CA GLY A 132 4.31 -24.83 13.09
C GLY A 132 4.39 -24.92 11.56
N ILE A 133 3.44 -24.33 10.83
CA ILE A 133 3.46 -24.25 9.36
C ILE A 133 4.24 -23.01 8.96
N SER A 134 5.15 -23.09 7.99
CA SER A 134 5.94 -21.91 7.60
C SER A 134 5.06 -20.78 7.02
N ALA A 135 5.44 -19.52 7.25
CA ALA A 135 4.67 -18.36 6.78
C ALA A 135 4.52 -18.33 5.24
N SER A 136 5.57 -18.72 4.51
CA SER A 136 5.54 -18.86 3.05
C SER A 136 4.54 -19.91 2.61
N GLU A 137 4.51 -21.06 3.28
CA GLU A 137 3.56 -22.14 2.98
C GLU A 137 2.12 -21.72 3.29
N LEU A 138 1.87 -21.05 4.41
CA LEU A 138 0.54 -20.52 4.74
C LEU A 138 0.06 -19.53 3.69
N ARG A 139 0.92 -18.61 3.23
CA ARG A 139 0.60 -17.66 2.15
C ARG A 139 0.25 -18.39 0.86
N GLN A 140 1.08 -19.32 0.41
CA GLN A 140 0.85 -20.10 -0.80
C GLN A 140 -0.46 -20.92 -0.74
N ARG A 141 -0.71 -21.62 0.37
CA ARG A 141 -1.95 -22.40 0.56
C ARG A 141 -3.18 -21.50 0.60
N THR A 142 -3.07 -20.31 1.18
CA THR A 142 -4.15 -19.31 1.22
C THR A 142 -4.46 -18.78 -0.18
N ILE A 143 -3.45 -18.42 -0.97
CA ILE A 143 -3.60 -18.01 -2.38
C ILE A 143 -4.30 -19.12 -3.18
N GLN A 144 -3.83 -20.37 -3.06
CA GLN A 144 -4.45 -21.51 -3.74
C GLN A 144 -5.92 -21.69 -3.35
N GLN A 145 -6.25 -21.53 -2.07
CA GLN A 145 -7.61 -21.66 -1.59
C GLN A 145 -8.51 -20.54 -2.12
N LEU A 146 -8.02 -19.31 -2.20
CA LEU A 146 -8.77 -18.20 -2.79
C LEU A 146 -8.99 -18.40 -4.29
N LYS A 147 -7.97 -18.85 -5.04
CA LYS A 147 -8.09 -19.17 -6.48
C LYS A 147 -9.16 -20.23 -6.74
N ARG A 148 -9.18 -21.31 -5.96
CA ARG A 148 -10.18 -22.39 -6.07
C ARG A 148 -11.60 -21.88 -5.84
N ASN A 149 -11.76 -20.84 -5.02
CA ASN A 149 -13.06 -20.29 -4.62
C ASN A 149 -13.31 -18.87 -5.16
N VAL A 150 -12.64 -18.47 -6.24
CA VAL A 150 -12.66 -17.06 -6.71
C VAL A 150 -14.07 -16.55 -7.03
N ARG A 151 -14.96 -17.42 -7.55
CA ARG A 151 -16.36 -17.07 -7.79
C ARG A 151 -17.14 -16.83 -6.50
N LEU A 152 -16.88 -17.65 -5.47
CA LEU A 152 -17.48 -17.46 -4.16
C LEU A 152 -17.00 -16.15 -3.55
N LEU A 153 -15.69 -15.87 -3.64
CA LEU A 153 -15.11 -14.60 -3.20
C LEU A 153 -15.76 -13.41 -3.92
N ALA A 154 -15.94 -13.49 -5.25
CA ALA A 154 -16.61 -12.47 -6.04
C ALA A 154 -18.04 -12.17 -5.55
N ASN A 155 -18.81 -13.22 -5.25
CA ASN A 155 -20.18 -13.05 -4.75
C ASN A 155 -20.27 -12.31 -3.40
N TYR A 156 -19.21 -12.39 -2.58
CA TYR A 156 -19.17 -11.73 -1.27
C TYR A 156 -18.28 -10.48 -1.25
N ILE A 157 -17.67 -10.10 -2.36
CA ILE A 157 -16.64 -9.05 -2.38
C ILE A 157 -17.15 -7.74 -1.80
N LYS A 158 -18.37 -7.33 -2.15
CA LYS A 158 -18.99 -6.09 -1.67
C LYS A 158 -19.29 -6.14 -0.17
N GLU A 159 -19.83 -7.26 0.31
CA GLU A 159 -20.11 -7.44 1.74
C GLU A 159 -18.81 -7.45 2.55
N ILE A 160 -17.76 -8.08 2.03
CA ILE A 160 -16.48 -8.14 2.74
C ILE A 160 -15.81 -6.77 2.75
N LEU A 161 -15.75 -6.05 1.63
CA LEU A 161 -15.24 -4.68 1.59
C LEU A 161 -16.05 -3.73 2.50
N TRP A 162 -17.35 -3.95 2.63
CA TRP A 162 -18.19 -3.19 3.56
C TRP A 162 -17.87 -3.52 5.03
N LEU A 163 -17.72 -4.81 5.37
CA LEU A 163 -17.35 -5.26 6.71
C LEU A 163 -15.97 -4.76 7.14
N ASP A 164 -15.07 -4.64 6.17
CA ASP A 164 -13.72 -4.14 6.35
C ASP A 164 -13.71 -2.65 6.72
N LYS A 165 -14.39 -1.81 5.93
CA LYS A 165 -14.60 -0.38 6.22
C LYS A 165 -15.28 -0.14 7.57
N LYS A 166 -16.25 -0.96 7.97
CA LYS A 166 -17.01 -0.79 9.22
C LYS A 166 -16.23 -1.25 10.46
N ASN A 167 -15.44 -2.33 10.36
CA ASN A 167 -14.74 -2.89 11.51
C ASN A 167 -13.35 -2.29 11.75
N ARG A 168 -12.90 -1.33 10.92
CA ARG A 168 -11.56 -0.69 10.97
C ARG A 168 -10.41 -1.69 10.94
N ILE A 169 -10.66 -2.92 10.51
CA ILE A 169 -9.60 -3.85 10.12
C ILE A 169 -9.45 -3.52 8.64
N VAL A 170 -8.50 -2.64 8.29
CA VAL A 170 -8.42 -2.03 6.96
C VAL A 170 -7.71 -2.99 5.98
N LEU A 171 -8.42 -3.50 4.98
CA LEU A 171 -7.92 -3.97 3.70
C LEU A 171 -7.63 -2.73 2.85
N LEU A 172 -6.35 -2.37 2.76
CA LEU A 172 -5.86 -1.42 1.77
C LEU A 172 -5.96 -2.05 0.38
N THR A 173 -7.10 -1.83 -0.29
CA THR A 173 -7.25 -2.10 -1.72
C THR A 173 -7.03 -0.81 -2.50
N GLY A 174 -5.83 -0.69 -3.07
CA GLY A 174 -5.45 0.36 -4.01
C GLY A 174 -4.34 1.26 -3.48
N GLY A 175 -3.37 1.56 -4.33
CA GLY A 175 -2.66 2.80 -4.21
C GLY A 175 -1.19 2.83 -4.58
N ALA A 176 -0.74 4.08 -4.70
CA ALA A 176 0.62 4.54 -4.83
C ALA A 176 1.65 3.58 -4.20
N ARG A 177 2.73 3.32 -4.95
CA ARG A 177 3.90 2.59 -4.44
C ARG A 177 5.19 3.09 -5.04
N TYR A 178 6.27 2.92 -4.29
CA TYR A 178 7.63 2.98 -4.80
C TYR A 178 8.44 1.79 -4.25
N THR A 179 8.82 0.88 -5.15
CA THR A 179 9.65 -0.31 -4.84
C THR A 179 10.97 -0.30 -5.62
N GLY A 180 11.36 0.87 -6.15
CA GLY A 180 12.59 1.03 -6.93
C GLY A 180 13.83 0.79 -6.08
N THR A 181 14.88 0.28 -6.72
CA THR A 181 16.17 -0.03 -6.04
C THR A 181 17.30 0.88 -6.51
N THR A 182 17.01 1.78 -7.44
CA THR A 182 18.01 2.65 -8.07
C THR A 182 17.47 4.05 -8.34
N ALA A 183 18.38 4.99 -8.55
CA ALA A 183 18.08 6.33 -9.07
C ALA A 183 17.32 6.27 -10.42
N ALA A 184 17.63 5.30 -11.29
CA ALA A 184 16.93 5.12 -12.56
C ALA A 184 15.46 4.73 -12.36
N ASP A 185 15.13 3.99 -11.31
CA ASP A 185 13.73 3.68 -10.98
C ASP A 185 13.00 4.90 -10.44
N ALA A 186 13.67 5.75 -9.65
CA ALA A 186 13.10 7.03 -9.24
C ALA A 186 12.89 7.96 -10.44
N SER A 187 13.83 8.01 -11.38
CA SER A 187 13.69 8.80 -12.63
C SER A 187 12.40 8.45 -13.35
N LYS A 188 12.11 7.15 -13.53
CA LYS A 188 10.86 6.71 -14.19
C LYS A 188 9.63 7.24 -13.48
N ILE A 189 9.60 7.22 -12.14
CA ILE A 189 8.48 7.78 -11.37
C ILE A 189 8.32 9.28 -11.57
N LEU A 190 9.44 10.02 -11.55
CA LEU A 190 9.42 11.47 -11.78
C LEU A 190 8.96 11.80 -13.21
N ASP A 191 9.45 11.07 -14.20
CA ASP A 191 9.11 11.25 -15.62
C ASP A 191 7.66 10.84 -15.90
N ASP A 192 7.19 9.75 -15.31
CA ASP A 192 5.80 9.29 -15.40
C ASP A 192 4.84 10.28 -14.72
N SER A 193 5.30 11.00 -13.70
CA SER A 193 4.49 12.04 -13.02
C SER A 193 4.51 13.37 -13.77
N GLN A 194 5.58 13.68 -14.51
CA GLN A 194 5.78 14.95 -15.19
C GLN A 194 4.70 15.22 -16.24
N ASN A 195 4.07 16.40 -16.17
CA ASN A 195 2.97 16.84 -17.03
C ASN A 195 1.78 15.86 -17.07
N LYS A 196 1.62 15.01 -16.05
CA LYS A 196 0.47 14.12 -15.88
C LYS A 196 -0.44 14.61 -14.76
N LEU A 197 -1.73 14.30 -14.88
CA LEU A 197 -2.73 14.69 -13.90
C LEU A 197 -2.72 13.75 -12.69
N CYS A 198 -2.85 14.33 -11.51
CA CYS A 198 -3.09 13.59 -10.27
C CYS A 198 -4.57 13.21 -10.11
N HIS A 199 -4.85 12.23 -9.25
CA HIS A 199 -6.21 11.83 -8.91
C HIS A 199 -7.02 12.98 -8.28
N GLY A 200 -8.27 13.10 -8.75
CA GLY A 200 -9.31 13.99 -8.24
C GLY A 200 -8.99 15.49 -8.28
N GLY A 201 -8.04 15.91 -9.12
CA GLY A 201 -7.66 17.31 -9.27
C GLY A 201 -7.14 17.61 -10.68
N TYR A 202 -7.14 18.89 -11.05
CA TYR A 202 -6.66 19.37 -12.36
C TYR A 202 -5.17 19.77 -12.34
N LEU A 203 -4.42 19.35 -11.32
CA LEU A 203 -3.02 19.73 -11.15
C LEU A 203 -2.11 18.72 -11.85
N GLU A 204 -1.19 19.25 -12.63
CA GLU A 204 -0.15 18.48 -13.29
C GLU A 204 1.08 18.34 -12.38
N GLY A 205 1.74 17.18 -12.52
CA GLY A 205 3.02 16.94 -11.88
C GLY A 205 4.10 17.76 -12.57
N HIS A 206 4.96 18.38 -11.77
CA HIS A 206 6.09 19.17 -12.22
C HIS A 206 7.37 18.88 -11.42
N PRO A 207 7.70 17.62 -11.08
CA PRO A 207 8.94 17.33 -10.38
C PRO A 207 10.16 17.80 -11.18
N ARG A 208 10.18 17.67 -12.52
CA ARG A 208 11.34 18.06 -13.35
C ARG A 208 11.57 19.57 -13.44
N GLY A 209 10.56 20.37 -13.11
CA GLY A 209 10.69 21.83 -12.97
C GLY A 209 11.64 22.27 -11.85
N HIS A 210 12.14 21.33 -11.06
CA HIS A 210 13.07 21.56 -9.96
C HIS A 210 14.45 20.93 -10.19
N ALA A 211 14.82 20.67 -11.43
CA ALA A 211 16.19 20.29 -11.81
C ALA A 211 16.66 21.13 -13.00
N SER A 212 17.92 21.57 -12.98
CA SER A 212 18.50 22.25 -14.14
C SER A 212 18.55 21.28 -15.33
N ALA A 213 17.97 21.72 -16.45
CA ALA A 213 17.95 20.96 -17.70
C ALA A 213 17.85 21.94 -18.88
N PRO A 214 18.95 22.63 -19.26
CA PRO A 214 18.93 23.75 -20.22
C PRO A 214 18.40 23.41 -21.61
N TYR A 215 18.32 22.12 -21.96
CA TYR A 215 17.87 21.63 -23.26
C TYR A 215 16.44 21.06 -23.22
N ALA A 216 15.70 21.20 -22.12
CA ALA A 216 14.29 20.80 -22.04
C ALA A 216 13.38 21.91 -22.60
N PHE A 217 12.29 21.53 -23.26
CA PHE A 217 11.47 22.45 -24.07
C PHE A 217 10.09 22.81 -23.47
N GLY A 218 9.70 22.24 -22.33
CA GLY A 218 8.44 22.55 -21.64
C GLY A 218 8.58 23.51 -20.45
N TYR A 219 7.55 24.30 -20.20
CA TYR A 219 7.51 25.29 -19.11
C TYR A 219 7.78 24.67 -17.72
N LEU A 220 7.37 23.43 -17.50
CA LEU A 220 7.54 22.69 -16.24
C LEU A 220 8.69 21.66 -16.29
N ASP A 221 9.47 21.62 -17.36
CA ASP A 221 10.41 20.51 -17.62
C ASP A 221 11.84 20.78 -17.12
N SER A 222 12.12 22.01 -16.70
CA SER A 222 13.41 22.46 -16.19
C SER A 222 13.25 23.58 -15.16
N ALA A 223 14.26 23.75 -14.30
CA ALA A 223 14.32 24.86 -13.37
C ALA A 223 14.45 26.22 -14.06
N GLU A 224 15.15 26.26 -15.20
CA GLU A 224 15.26 27.43 -16.06
C GLU A 224 13.86 27.90 -16.47
N SER A 225 13.11 27.08 -17.20
CA SER A 225 11.77 27.44 -17.68
C SER A 225 10.77 27.65 -16.54
N TYR A 226 10.82 26.82 -15.49
CA TYR A 226 9.86 26.91 -14.39
C TYR A 226 10.04 28.15 -13.51
N SER A 227 11.23 28.77 -13.57
CA SER A 227 11.57 30.00 -12.85
C SER A 227 11.30 31.29 -13.62
N GLU A 228 10.81 31.20 -14.86
CA GLU A 228 10.59 32.37 -15.74
C GLU A 228 9.78 33.47 -15.06
N ASN A 229 8.79 33.10 -14.23
CA ASN A 229 7.88 34.05 -13.61
C ASN A 229 8.09 34.21 -12.10
N ASN A 230 8.96 33.42 -11.46
CA ASN A 230 9.13 33.43 -10.00
C ASN A 230 10.42 32.74 -9.57
N TRP A 231 10.90 33.11 -8.37
CA TRP A 231 12.00 32.39 -7.72
C TRP A 231 11.70 30.91 -7.52
N LYS A 232 12.67 30.05 -7.84
CA LYS A 232 12.63 28.59 -7.63
C LYS A 232 13.92 28.08 -7.00
N SER A 233 13.80 26.96 -6.30
CA SER A 233 14.94 26.15 -5.87
C SER A 233 14.97 24.85 -6.66
N ALA A 234 16.18 24.39 -6.98
CA ALA A 234 16.37 23.25 -7.86
C ALA A 234 17.63 22.45 -7.53
N PHE A 235 17.64 21.19 -7.98
CA PHE A 235 18.83 20.36 -8.06
C PHE A 235 19.77 20.85 -9.17
N MET A 236 21.06 20.57 -9.01
CA MET A 236 22.10 21.00 -9.96
C MET A 236 21.90 20.43 -11.37
N ASN A 237 21.27 19.25 -11.48
CA ASN A 237 20.93 18.57 -12.73
C ASN A 237 19.89 17.45 -12.43
N ARG A 238 19.42 16.75 -13.47
CA ARG A 238 18.46 15.63 -13.33
C ARG A 238 19.03 14.41 -12.61
N ASP A 239 20.30 14.06 -12.84
CA ASP A 239 20.92 12.90 -12.17
C ASP A 239 20.97 13.09 -10.64
N ASP A 240 21.24 14.31 -10.19
CA ASP A 240 21.23 14.68 -8.78
C ASP A 240 19.81 14.62 -8.20
N GLN A 241 18.82 15.06 -8.97
CA GLN A 241 17.42 14.89 -8.61
C GLN A 241 17.04 13.41 -8.51
N ASP A 242 17.42 12.57 -9.46
CA ASP A 242 17.05 11.15 -9.48
C ASP A 242 17.63 10.39 -8.27
N LYS A 243 18.89 10.68 -7.91
CA LYS A 243 19.53 10.12 -6.72
C LYS A 243 18.87 10.61 -5.43
N ALA A 244 18.58 11.90 -5.34
CA ALA A 244 17.87 12.46 -4.20
C ALA A 244 16.44 11.91 -4.09
N ALA A 245 15.75 11.72 -5.20
CA ALA A 245 14.41 11.16 -5.26
C ALA A 245 14.39 9.70 -4.83
N HIS A 246 15.36 8.89 -5.26
CA HIS A 246 15.48 7.51 -4.79
C HIS A 246 15.68 7.46 -3.28
N ALA A 247 16.66 8.19 -2.75
CA ALA A 247 16.90 8.24 -1.30
C ALA A 247 15.67 8.74 -0.53
N ALA A 248 14.98 9.75 -1.05
CA ALA A 248 13.79 10.30 -0.43
C ALA A 248 12.59 9.35 -0.48
N LEU A 249 12.27 8.78 -1.64
CA LEU A 249 11.14 7.86 -1.79
C LEU A 249 11.36 6.55 -1.04
N SER A 250 12.61 6.11 -0.86
CA SER A 250 12.96 4.96 -0.02
C SER A 250 13.00 5.26 1.49
N SER A 251 12.85 6.53 1.89
CA SER A 251 12.82 6.91 3.32
C SER A 251 11.57 6.41 4.02
N LEU A 252 11.66 6.21 5.34
CA LEU A 252 10.52 5.82 6.17
C LEU A 252 9.39 6.85 6.09
N GLU A 253 9.74 8.13 6.04
CA GLU A 253 8.79 9.24 5.96
C GLU A 253 7.99 9.22 4.65
N ALA A 254 8.64 8.94 3.52
CA ALA A 254 7.96 8.84 2.24
C ALA A 254 7.12 7.57 2.13
N GLN A 255 7.62 6.43 2.62
CA GLN A 255 6.85 5.19 2.63
C GLN A 255 5.60 5.31 3.51
N ALA A 256 5.68 5.96 4.67
CA ALA A 256 4.52 6.25 5.51
C ALA A 256 3.51 7.18 4.80
N ALA A 257 3.97 8.19 4.06
CA ALA A 257 3.09 9.05 3.28
C ALA A 257 2.41 8.30 2.12
N ILE A 258 3.12 7.39 1.45
CA ILE A 258 2.55 6.51 0.43
C ILE A 258 1.45 5.63 1.04
N GLU A 259 1.67 5.06 2.22
CA GLU A 259 0.65 4.28 2.92
C GLU A 259 -0.61 5.10 3.24
N LYS A 260 -0.45 6.36 3.68
CA LYS A 260 -1.59 7.28 3.90
C LYS A 260 -2.39 7.51 2.64
N LEU A 261 -1.72 7.71 1.50
CA LEU A 261 -2.41 7.81 0.20
C LEU A 261 -3.25 6.55 -0.08
N ASN A 262 -2.71 5.38 0.23
CA ASN A 262 -3.38 4.09 0.02
C ASN A 262 -4.54 3.86 1.01
N GLN A 263 -4.57 4.61 2.12
CA GLN A 263 -5.67 4.65 3.09
C GLN A 263 -6.77 5.66 2.71
N GLY A 264 -6.60 6.39 1.61
CA GLY A 264 -7.57 7.35 1.12
C GLY A 264 -7.17 8.82 1.34
N SER A 265 -5.97 9.10 1.84
CA SER A 265 -5.43 10.46 1.74
C SER A 265 -5.34 10.87 0.28
N TYR A 266 -5.68 12.12 0.04
CA TYR A 266 -5.71 12.69 -1.30
C TYR A 266 -4.34 13.24 -1.73
N SER A 267 -3.56 13.77 -0.77
CA SER A 267 -2.23 14.35 -1.01
C SER A 267 -1.43 14.33 0.27
N GLU A 268 -0.15 13.96 0.18
CA GLU A 268 0.75 13.89 1.33
C GLU A 268 2.02 14.67 1.03
N GLN A 269 2.44 15.53 1.97
CA GLN A 269 3.66 16.32 1.85
C GLN A 269 4.72 15.76 2.79
N VAL A 270 5.89 15.43 2.24
CA VAL A 270 6.99 14.81 2.97
C VAL A 270 8.16 15.78 3.05
N HIS A 271 8.73 15.91 4.24
CA HIS A 271 9.84 16.80 4.55
C HIS A 271 10.99 15.96 5.13
N ILE A 272 12.09 15.82 4.40
CA ILE A 272 13.19 14.93 4.79
C ILE A 272 14.46 15.75 4.94
N ASN A 273 15.10 15.70 6.11
CA ASN A 273 16.37 16.37 6.31
C ASN A 273 17.45 15.65 5.49
N LEU A 274 18.31 16.39 4.79
CA LEU A 274 19.31 15.77 3.93
C LEU A 274 20.29 14.90 4.73
N ASP A 275 20.63 15.33 5.94
CA ASP A 275 21.59 14.67 6.83
C ASP A 275 21.11 13.29 7.32
N THR A 276 19.83 12.94 7.14
CA THR A 276 19.29 11.62 7.51
C THR A 276 19.31 10.63 6.34
N LEU A 277 19.72 11.07 5.14
CA LEU A 277 19.74 10.24 3.95
C LEU A 277 21.14 9.71 3.63
N PRO A 278 21.26 8.50 3.04
CA PRO A 278 22.53 7.91 2.66
C PRO A 278 23.07 8.50 1.34
N LEU A 279 23.23 9.82 1.29
CA LEU A 279 23.76 10.56 0.14
C LEU A 279 25.18 11.05 0.42
N SER A 280 26.04 11.09 -0.60
CA SER A 280 27.40 11.64 -0.44
C SER A 280 27.35 13.17 -0.26
N GLU A 281 28.39 13.74 0.36
CA GLU A 281 28.50 15.21 0.53
C GLU A 281 28.43 15.99 -0.79
N GLU A 282 28.77 15.35 -1.91
CA GLU A 282 28.70 15.94 -3.25
C GLU A 282 27.25 16.34 -3.63
N PHE A 283 26.23 15.68 -3.06
CA PHE A 283 24.81 15.97 -3.29
C PHE A 283 24.24 17.08 -2.39
N ASN A 284 25.07 17.74 -1.58
CA ASN A 284 24.58 18.74 -0.63
C ASN A 284 24.33 20.13 -1.23
N LYS A 285 24.43 20.32 -2.56
CA LYS A 285 24.26 21.64 -3.20
C LYS A 285 23.06 21.67 -4.12
N GLY A 286 22.33 22.78 -4.08
CA GLY A 286 21.28 23.12 -5.03
C GLY A 286 21.45 24.55 -5.55
N LEU A 287 20.58 24.91 -6.49
CA LEU A 287 20.57 26.19 -7.19
C LEU A 287 19.30 26.96 -6.90
N GLU A 288 19.45 28.26 -6.68
CA GLU A 288 18.36 29.23 -6.75
C GLU A 288 18.27 29.76 -8.19
N PHE A 289 17.07 29.82 -8.73
CA PHE A 289 16.76 30.34 -10.06
C PHE A 289 15.76 31.50 -9.97
N VAL A 290 15.97 32.55 -10.77
CA VAL A 290 15.07 33.69 -10.95
C VAL A 290 15.14 34.09 -12.42
N ASP A 291 13.98 34.35 -13.04
CA ASP A 291 13.87 34.80 -14.44
C ASP A 291 14.70 33.94 -15.41
N SER A 292 14.56 32.62 -15.29
CA SER A 292 15.29 31.61 -16.07
C SER A 292 16.79 31.48 -15.82
N ASN A 293 17.35 32.22 -14.86
CA ASN A 293 18.79 32.26 -14.62
C ASN A 293 19.17 31.71 -13.24
N PRO A 294 20.22 30.88 -13.13
CA PRO A 294 20.75 30.47 -11.84
C PRO A 294 21.46 31.65 -11.17
N ILE A 295 21.03 32.01 -9.96
CA ILE A 295 21.57 33.17 -9.23
C ILE A 295 22.56 32.78 -8.12
N ARG A 296 22.38 31.60 -7.49
CA ARG A 296 23.22 31.20 -6.36
C ARG A 296 23.24 29.70 -6.13
N LYS A 297 24.41 29.18 -5.77
CA LYS A 297 24.60 27.83 -5.23
C LYS A 297 24.53 27.86 -3.71
N LYS A 298 23.73 26.97 -3.12
CA LYS A 298 23.50 26.88 -1.67
C LYS A 298 23.45 25.45 -1.20
N LYS A 299 23.64 25.24 0.11
CA LYS A 299 23.49 23.91 0.69
C LYS A 299 22.02 23.51 0.75
N ILE A 300 21.72 22.28 0.37
CA ILE A 300 20.42 21.65 0.55
C ILE A 300 20.33 21.24 2.02
N ARG A 301 19.28 21.69 2.70
CA ARG A 301 19.00 21.32 4.09
C ARG A 301 17.93 20.23 4.17
N GLN A 302 16.93 20.35 3.33
CA GLN A 302 15.75 19.50 3.37
C GLN A 302 15.25 19.24 1.96
N LEU A 303 14.74 18.04 1.73
CA LEU A 303 14.03 17.63 0.54
C LEU A 303 12.53 17.70 0.81
N VAL A 304 11.76 18.19 -0.16
CA VAL A 304 10.30 18.29 -0.06
C VAL A 304 9.66 17.56 -1.23
N LEU A 305 8.80 16.58 -0.91
CA LEU A 305 8.02 15.81 -1.88
C LEU A 305 6.54 16.07 -1.63
N VAL A 306 5.76 16.15 -2.70
CA VAL A 306 4.29 16.08 -2.61
C VAL A 306 3.84 14.85 -3.38
N LEU A 307 3.30 13.88 -2.67
CA LEU A 307 2.90 12.57 -3.16
C LEU A 307 1.38 12.52 -3.32
N ARG A 308 0.92 11.88 -4.40
CA ARG A 308 -0.50 11.61 -4.70
C ARG A 308 -0.65 10.27 -5.44
N HIS A 309 -1.87 9.99 -5.89
CA HIS A 309 -2.13 8.98 -6.92
C HIS A 309 -2.14 9.62 -8.30
N HIS A 310 -1.78 8.84 -9.34
CA HIS A 310 -2.08 9.24 -10.72
C HIS A 310 -3.60 9.30 -10.92
N GLN A 311 -4.04 10.10 -11.89
CA GLN A 311 -5.44 10.10 -12.34
C GLN A 311 -5.90 8.67 -12.66
N ASP A 312 -7.08 8.31 -12.17
CA ASP A 312 -7.72 6.99 -12.33
C ASP A 312 -6.91 5.80 -11.78
N LYS A 313 -5.85 6.06 -11.02
CA LYS A 313 -4.99 5.04 -10.39
C LYS A 313 -5.09 4.97 -8.88
N HIS A 314 -5.93 5.79 -8.25
CA HIS A 314 -6.13 5.77 -6.80
C HIS A 314 -6.65 4.43 -6.26
N GLU A 315 -7.39 3.67 -7.07
CA GLU A 315 -7.80 2.31 -6.74
C GLU A 315 -6.83 1.25 -7.27
N ASP A 316 -5.78 1.60 -8.01
CA ASP A 316 -4.82 0.65 -8.60
C ASP A 316 -3.72 0.28 -7.57
N PRO A 317 -3.69 -0.94 -7.02
CA PRO A 317 -2.73 -1.38 -5.99
C PRO A 317 -1.32 -1.56 -6.55
N GLU A 318 -1.19 -1.63 -7.87
CA GLU A 318 0.09 -1.69 -8.57
C GLU A 318 0.50 -0.32 -9.13
N GLY A 319 -0.34 0.70 -8.92
CA GLY A 319 -0.16 2.05 -9.41
C GLY A 319 1.10 2.68 -8.81
N PRO A 320 2.01 3.22 -9.64
CA PRO A 320 3.14 3.96 -9.10
C PRO A 320 2.65 5.15 -8.28
N VAL A 321 3.42 5.55 -7.26
CA VAL A 321 3.18 6.83 -6.59
C VAL A 321 3.33 7.96 -7.58
N PHE A 322 2.42 8.93 -7.54
CA PHE A 322 2.55 10.15 -8.31
C PHE A 322 3.33 11.18 -7.50
N VAL A 323 4.40 11.71 -8.07
CA VAL A 323 5.17 12.82 -7.48
C VAL A 323 4.70 14.12 -8.13
N GLN A 324 3.86 14.87 -7.42
CA GLN A 324 3.36 16.15 -7.94
C GLN A 324 4.48 17.17 -8.05
N THR A 325 5.34 17.27 -7.03
CA THR A 325 6.52 18.13 -7.05
C THR A 325 7.58 17.57 -6.12
N PHE A 326 8.85 17.84 -6.46
CA PHE A 326 10.00 17.41 -5.68
C PHE A 326 11.11 18.46 -5.78
N TYR A 327 11.41 19.15 -4.68
CA TYR A 327 12.37 20.25 -4.68
C TYR A 327 13.24 20.31 -3.41
N PRO A 328 14.46 20.87 -3.52
CA PRO A 328 15.33 21.09 -2.37
C PRO A 328 15.03 22.42 -1.69
N LYS A 329 14.96 22.44 -0.35
CA LYS A 329 15.04 23.67 0.44
C LYS A 329 16.49 24.03 0.72
N LEU A 330 16.86 25.24 0.31
CA LEU A 330 18.22 25.77 0.34
C LEU A 330 18.44 26.71 1.54
N TYR A 331 19.67 26.78 2.04
CA TYR A 331 20.10 27.70 3.11
C TYR A 331 20.99 28.83 2.56
#